data_AF-A0A428UNW8-F1
#
_entry.id   AF-A0A428UNW8-F1
#
_cell.length_a   1.000
_cell.length_b   1.000
_cell.length_c   1.000
_cell.angle_alpha   90.00
_cell.angle_beta   90.00
_cell.angle_gamma   90.00
#
_symmetry.space_group_name_H-M   'P 1'
#
loop_
_entity.id
_entity.type
_entity.pdbx_description
1 polymer ?
#
loop_
_entity_poly.entity_id
_entity_poly.type
_entity_poly.pdbx_seq_one_letter_code
_entity_poly.pdbx_strand_id
1 'polypeptide(L)'
;MSAQNSAGIQTLLDAEREASKIVQKAREFRTKRVREARDEAKREIAEYKDNKEDEYKKFEAEHSKGNQQAEDEANKEADAQIKNIQEAGKKGQAQVVKNLLNAVFEVQPVAPTKA
;
A
#
# COMPACT_ATOMS: atom_id res chain seq x y z
N MET A 1 -31.30 26.22 76.42
CA MET A 1 -31.42 26.27 74.95
C MET A 1 -30.06 26.44 74.27
N SER A 2 -29.10 25.54 74.52
CA SER A 2 -27.73 25.63 73.95
C SER A 2 -27.30 24.33 73.26
N ALA A 3 -27.73 23.16 73.78
CA ALA A 3 -27.44 21.86 73.18
C ALA A 3 -28.09 21.62 71.79
N GLN A 4 -29.25 22.24 71.52
CA GLN A 4 -29.90 22.17 70.20
C GLN A 4 -29.11 22.97 69.14
N ASN A 5 -28.43 24.05 69.53
CA ASN A 5 -27.59 24.84 68.60
C ASN A 5 -26.30 24.09 68.23
N SER A 6 -25.68 23.37 69.16
CA SER A 6 -24.48 22.57 68.86
C SER A 6 -24.78 21.35 67.99
N ALA A 7 -25.92 20.69 68.19
CA ALA A 7 -26.33 19.55 67.36
C ALA A 7 -26.66 19.95 65.91
N GLY A 8 -27.33 21.09 65.71
CA GLY A 8 -27.63 21.61 64.37
C GLY A 8 -26.37 22.00 63.59
N ILE A 9 -25.40 22.64 64.25
CA ILE A 9 -24.12 23.01 63.63
C ILE A 9 -23.33 21.77 63.21
N GLN A 10 -23.31 20.72 64.05
CA GLN A 10 -22.59 19.49 63.71
C GLN A 10 -23.18 18.81 62.46
N THR A 11 -24.52 18.76 62.34
CA THR A 11 -25.20 18.23 61.15
C THR A 11 -24.85 19.03 59.89
N LEU A 12 -24.76 20.36 59.99
CA LEU A 12 -24.36 21.21 58.86
C LEU A 12 -22.90 20.98 58.44
N LEU A 13 -21.99 20.84 59.40
CA LEU A 13 -20.58 20.53 59.14
C LEU A 13 -20.40 19.17 58.48
N ASP A 14 -21.18 18.16 58.90
CA ASP A 14 -21.13 16.83 58.30
C ASP A 14 -21.74 16.84 56.88
N ALA A 15 -22.84 17.58 56.66
CA ALA A 15 -23.39 17.82 55.32
C ALA A 15 -22.39 18.54 54.39
N GLU A 16 -21.65 19.53 54.89
CA GLU A 16 -20.61 20.23 54.13
C GLU A 16 -19.46 19.31 53.72
N ARG A 17 -19.03 18.41 54.62
CA ARG A 17 -18.02 17.39 54.32
C ARG A 17 -18.51 16.39 53.27
N GLU A 18 -19.77 15.96 53.35
CA GLU A 18 -20.35 15.06 52.36
C GLU A 18 -20.48 15.73 50.99
N ALA A 19 -20.98 16.97 50.94
CA ALA A 19 -21.06 17.75 49.71
C ALA A 19 -19.66 17.92 49.07
N SER A 20 -18.65 18.25 49.88
CA SER A 20 -17.26 18.36 49.41
C SER A 20 -16.73 17.06 48.83
N LYS A 21 -16.99 15.91 49.47
CA LYS A 21 -16.62 14.59 48.96
C LYS A 21 -17.32 14.26 47.64
N ILE A 22 -18.60 14.61 47.49
CA ILE A 22 -19.35 14.40 46.25
C ILE A 22 -18.73 15.19 45.10
N VAL A 23 -18.42 16.47 45.34
CA VAL A 23 -17.78 17.33 44.33
C VAL A 23 -16.39 16.82 43.96
N GLN A 24 -15.58 16.38 44.94
CA GLN A 24 -14.26 15.83 44.67
C GLN A 24 -14.34 14.56 43.81
N LYS A 25 -15.22 13.61 44.16
CA LYS A 25 -15.46 12.40 43.36
C LYS A 25 -15.90 12.73 41.94
N ALA A 26 -16.77 13.72 41.76
CA ALA A 26 -17.20 14.16 40.44
C ALA A 26 -16.04 14.73 39.60
N ARG A 27 -15.13 15.51 40.21
CA ARG A 27 -13.93 16.04 39.53
C ARG A 27 -12.94 14.95 39.15
N GLU A 28 -12.73 13.98 40.04
CA GLU A 28 -11.88 12.81 39.77
C GLU A 28 -12.47 11.96 38.64
N PHE A 29 -13.77 11.67 38.69
CA PHE A 29 -14.47 10.95 37.63
C PHE A 29 -14.35 11.65 36.27
N ARG A 30 -14.57 12.97 36.23
CA ARG A 30 -14.40 13.75 34.99
C ARG A 30 -12.98 13.62 34.44
N THR A 31 -11.98 13.79 35.29
CA THR A 31 -10.56 13.68 34.88
C THR A 31 -10.23 12.29 34.36
N LYS A 32 -10.74 11.24 35.04
CA LYS A 32 -10.58 9.85 34.63
C LYS A 32 -11.23 9.59 33.27
N ARG A 33 -12.48 10.03 33.07
CA ARG A 33 -13.21 9.89 31.80
C ARG A 33 -12.48 10.54 30.63
N VAL A 34 -11.89 11.73 30.84
CA VAL A 34 -11.11 12.43 29.81
C VAL A 34 -9.83 11.67 29.45
N ARG A 35 -9.14 11.09 30.44
CA ARG A 35 -7.95 10.27 30.20
C ARG A 35 -8.31 8.98 29.46
N GLU A 36 -9.34 8.28 29.91
CA GLU A 36 -9.85 7.06 29.26
C GLU A 36 -10.21 7.33 27.80
N ALA A 37 -10.99 8.39 27.51
CA ALA A 37 -11.35 8.75 26.14
C ALA A 37 -10.13 9.05 25.26
N ARG A 38 -9.11 9.71 25.81
CA ARG A 38 -7.87 9.99 25.07
C ARG A 38 -7.07 8.72 24.80
N ASP A 39 -6.98 7.83 25.79
CA ASP A 39 -6.19 6.61 25.66
C ASP A 39 -6.91 5.59 24.75
N GLU A 40 -8.25 5.55 24.78
CA GLU A 40 -9.08 4.79 23.83
C GLU A 40 -8.92 5.31 22.40
N ALA A 41 -9.00 6.63 22.17
CA ALA A 41 -8.78 7.21 20.85
C ALA A 41 -7.37 6.92 20.32
N LYS A 42 -6.34 6.96 21.18
CA LYS A 42 -4.97 6.57 20.79
C LYS A 42 -4.88 5.11 20.39
N ARG A 43 -5.58 4.23 21.12
CA ARG A 43 -5.63 2.80 20.80
C ARG A 43 -6.32 2.55 19.47
N GLU A 44 -7.46 3.20 19.22
CA GLU A 44 -8.19 3.08 17.96
C GLU A 44 -7.35 3.58 16.77
N ILE A 45 -6.63 4.70 16.95
CA ILE A 45 -5.70 5.21 15.92
C ILE A 45 -4.57 4.20 15.65
N ALA A 46 -4.02 3.57 16.69
CA ALA A 46 -2.98 2.56 16.55
C ALA A 46 -3.50 1.32 15.81
N GLU A 47 -4.66 0.79 16.22
CA GLU A 47 -5.32 -0.33 15.55
C GLU A 47 -5.65 -0.01 14.08
N TYR A 48 -6.12 1.20 13.78
CA TYR A 48 -6.36 1.64 12.41
C TYR A 48 -5.08 1.70 11.58
N LYS A 49 -3.99 2.23 12.16
CA LYS A 49 -2.69 2.32 11.49
C LYS A 49 -2.14 0.93 11.20
N ASP A 50 -2.19 0.01 12.17
CA ASP A 50 -1.70 -1.36 12.03
C ASP A 50 -2.52 -2.09 10.95
N ASN A 51 -3.84 -1.97 10.97
CA ASN A 51 -4.71 -2.55 9.93
C ASN A 51 -4.37 -2.01 8.54
N LYS A 52 -4.11 -0.70 8.40
CA LYS A 52 -3.73 -0.09 7.12
C LYS A 52 -2.33 -0.50 6.67
N GLU A 53 -1.39 -0.67 7.59
CA GLU A 53 -0.06 -1.16 7.26
C GLU A 53 -0.10 -2.62 6.81
N ASP A 54 -0.94 -3.45 7.42
CA ASP A 54 -1.17 -4.83 7.01
C ASP A 54 -1.87 -4.93 5.64
N GLU A 55 -2.88 -4.10 5.38
CA GLU A 55 -3.49 -3.97 4.06
C GLU A 55 -2.45 -3.54 3.01
N TYR A 56 -1.60 -2.55 3.34
CA TYR A 56 -0.54 -2.09 2.45
C TYR A 56 0.48 -3.19 2.16
N LYS A 57 0.95 -3.92 3.18
CA LYS A 57 1.89 -5.03 3.00
C LYS A 57 1.30 -6.17 2.17
N LYS A 58 0.01 -6.49 2.37
CA LYS A 58 -0.69 -7.48 1.52
C LYS A 58 -0.78 -7.00 0.08
N PHE A 59 -1.18 -5.75 -0.12
CA PHE A 59 -1.25 -5.15 -1.44
C PHE A 59 0.12 -5.14 -2.13
N GLU A 60 1.18 -4.75 -1.42
CA GLU A 60 2.55 -4.78 -1.92
C GLU A 60 2.99 -6.22 -2.26
N ALA A 61 2.69 -7.21 -1.42
CA ALA A 61 3.02 -8.61 -1.69
C ALA A 61 2.23 -9.21 -2.88
N GLU A 62 0.98 -8.78 -3.08
CA GLU A 62 0.14 -9.20 -4.20
C GLU A 62 0.55 -8.51 -5.50
N HIS A 63 0.88 -7.22 -5.46
CA HIS A 63 1.16 -6.41 -6.64
C HIS A 63 2.64 -6.39 -7.04
N SER A 64 3.56 -6.66 -6.11
CA SER A 64 4.97 -6.92 -6.46
C SER A 64 5.13 -8.16 -7.35
N LYS A 65 4.23 -9.14 -7.24
CA LYS A 65 4.20 -10.32 -8.10
C LYS A 65 3.64 -10.07 -9.49
N GLY A 66 2.87 -8.99 -9.68
CA GLY A 66 2.31 -8.65 -10.99
C GLY A 66 3.39 -8.42 -12.04
N ASN A 67 4.53 -7.84 -11.64
CA ASN A 67 5.64 -7.59 -12.55
C ASN A 67 6.34 -8.88 -12.99
N GLN A 68 6.51 -9.84 -12.09
CA GLN A 68 7.11 -11.15 -12.40
C GLN A 68 6.21 -11.97 -13.33
N GLN A 69 4.90 -11.98 -13.10
CA GLN A 69 3.97 -12.71 -13.97
C GLN A 69 3.90 -12.09 -15.37
N ALA A 70 3.86 -10.76 -15.47
CA ALA A 70 3.89 -10.07 -16.75
C ALA A 70 5.23 -10.29 -17.49
N GLU A 71 6.35 -10.30 -16.77
CA GLU A 71 7.67 -10.58 -17.33
C GLU A 71 7.79 -12.03 -17.82
N ASP A 72 7.32 -13.00 -17.04
CA ASP A 72 7.31 -14.42 -17.44
C ASP A 72 6.43 -14.69 -18.66
N GLU A 73 5.26 -14.02 -18.74
CA GLU A 73 4.35 -14.15 -19.88
C GLU A 73 4.93 -13.48 -21.14
N ALA A 74 5.50 -12.28 -21.00
CA ALA A 74 6.20 -11.59 -22.09
C ALA A 74 7.41 -12.40 -22.59
N ASN A 75 8.19 -13.00 -21.68
CA ASN A 75 9.33 -13.84 -22.06
C ASN A 75 8.90 -15.09 -22.83
N LYS A 76 7.80 -15.75 -22.42
CA LYS A 76 7.24 -16.90 -23.17
C LYS A 76 6.77 -16.50 -24.56
N GLU A 77 6.08 -15.36 -24.69
CA GLU A 77 5.66 -14.85 -25.99
C GLU A 77 6.86 -14.49 -26.87
N ALA A 78 7.86 -13.81 -26.32
CA ALA A 78 9.10 -13.46 -27.01
C ALA A 78 9.83 -14.71 -27.52
N ASP A 79 9.97 -15.75 -26.68
CA ASP A 79 10.59 -17.02 -27.07
C ASP A 79 9.82 -17.73 -28.19
N ALA A 80 8.48 -17.68 -28.15
CA ALA A 80 7.65 -18.22 -29.22
C ALA A 80 7.85 -17.45 -30.53
N GLN A 81 7.88 -16.12 -30.48
CA GLN A 81 8.14 -15.27 -31.64
C GLN A 81 9.54 -15.48 -32.21
N ILE A 82 10.56 -15.61 -31.35
CA ILE A 82 11.94 -15.90 -31.77
C ILE A 82 12.00 -17.23 -32.52
N LYS A 83 11.33 -18.29 -32.02
CA LYS A 83 11.24 -19.57 -32.73
C LYS A 83 10.58 -19.43 -34.10
N ASN A 84 9.46 -18.71 -34.16
CA ASN A 84 8.76 -18.44 -35.43
C ASN A 84 9.66 -17.70 -36.44
N ILE A 85 10.39 -16.66 -35.98
CA ILE A 85 11.33 -15.90 -36.81
C ILE A 85 12.48 -16.80 -37.28
N GLN A 86 13.03 -17.65 -36.42
CA GLN A 86 14.10 -18.58 -36.79
C GLN A 86 13.63 -19.60 -37.84
N GLU A 87 12.42 -20.14 -37.70
CA GLU A 87 11.85 -21.05 -38.69
C GLU A 87 11.56 -20.38 -40.02
N ALA A 88 10.97 -19.18 -39.99
CA ALA A 88 10.74 -18.37 -41.18
C ALA A 88 12.05 -18.00 -41.88
N GLY A 89 13.07 -17.62 -41.10
CA GLY A 89 14.42 -17.34 -41.57
C GLY A 89 15.05 -18.55 -42.26
N LYS A 90 15.00 -19.74 -41.64
CA LYS A 90 15.51 -20.99 -42.25
C LYS A 90 14.78 -21.33 -43.56
N LYS A 91 13.46 -21.15 -43.62
CA LYS A 91 12.66 -21.38 -44.85
C LYS A 91 13.03 -20.40 -45.96
N GLY A 92 13.24 -19.12 -45.63
CA GLY A 92 13.60 -18.07 -46.60
C GLY A 92 15.08 -18.06 -47.00
N GLN A 93 15.96 -18.66 -46.20
CA GLN A 93 17.42 -18.56 -46.36
C GLN A 93 17.89 -19.05 -47.73
N ALA A 94 17.40 -20.19 -48.21
CA ALA A 94 17.79 -20.74 -49.50
C ALA A 94 17.42 -19.82 -50.67
N GLN A 95 16.25 -19.19 -50.61
CA GLN A 95 15.78 -18.25 -51.64
C GLN A 95 16.58 -16.94 -51.60
N VAL A 96 16.84 -16.40 -50.41
CA VAL A 96 17.63 -15.17 -50.24
C VAL A 96 19.07 -15.37 -50.72
N VAL A 97 19.69 -16.51 -50.37
CA VAL A 97 21.04 -16.85 -50.85
C VAL A 97 21.08 -16.96 -52.36
N LYS A 98 20.09 -17.61 -52.98
CA LYS A 98 19.99 -17.70 -54.44
C LYS A 98 19.81 -16.34 -55.10
N ASN A 99 18.96 -15.48 -54.54
CA ASN A 99 18.74 -14.13 -55.06
C ASN A 99 19.99 -13.25 -54.93
N LEU A 100 20.72 -13.33 -53.82
CA LEU A 100 21.98 -12.61 -53.61
C LEU A 100 23.07 -13.09 -54.58
N LEU A 101 23.23 -14.42 -54.74
CA LEU A 101 24.19 -14.98 -55.70
C LEU A 101 23.84 -14.54 -57.12
N ASN A 102 22.57 -14.63 -57.51
CA ASN A 102 22.12 -14.17 -58.82
C ASN A 102 22.44 -12.68 -59.04
N ALA A 103 22.12 -11.81 -58.08
CA ALA A 103 22.41 -10.37 -58.19
C ALA A 103 23.91 -10.05 -58.26
N VAL A 104 24.76 -10.84 -57.62
CA VAL A 104 26.23 -10.68 -57.67
C VAL A 104 26.80 -11.19 -58.99
N PHE A 105 26.24 -12.28 -59.55
CA PHE A 105 26.70 -12.86 -60.82
C PHE A 105 26.06 -12.22 -62.06
N GLU A 106 24.89 -11.59 -61.95
CA GLU A 106 24.31 -10.73 -62.98
C GLU A 106 25.00 -9.37 -62.97
N VAL A 107 26.14 -9.30 -63.64
CA VAL A 107 26.77 -8.03 -63.96
C VAL A 107 25.92 -7.37 -65.04
N GLN A 108 25.21 -6.30 -64.67
CA GLN A 108 24.53 -5.37 -65.58
C GLN A 108 25.45 -4.16 -65.79
N PRO A 109 26.39 -4.21 -66.75
CA PRO A 109 27.29 -3.09 -67.01
C PRO A 109 26.48 -1.95 -67.62
N VAL A 110 26.32 -0.87 -66.84
CA VAL A 110 25.78 0.39 -67.35
C VAL A 110 26.95 1.26 -67.77
N ALA A 111 26.95 1.72 -69.02
CA ALA A 111 27.95 2.68 -69.49
C ALA A 111 27.82 3.96 -68.66
N PRO A 112 28.92 4.51 -68.12
CA PRO A 112 28.86 5.74 -67.34
C PRO A 112 28.30 6.86 -68.21
N THR A 113 27.16 7.41 -67.81
CA THR A 113 26.60 8.62 -68.42
C THR A 113 27.57 9.76 -68.17
N LYS A 114 28.04 10.40 -69.25
CA LYS A 114 28.97 11.53 -69.17
C LYS A 114 28.38 12.63 -68.29
N ALA A 115 29.25 13.18 -67.42
CA ALA A 115 28.99 14.32 -66.55
C ALA A 115 28.44 15.54 -67.29
#